data_AF-A0A137Q4F4-F1
#
_entry.id   AF-A0A137Q4F4-F1
#
_cell.length_a   1.000
_cell.length_b   1.000
_cell.length_c   1.000
_cell.angle_alpha   90.00
_cell.angle_beta   90.00
_cell.angle_gamma   90.00
#
_symmetry.space_group_name_H-M   'P 1'
#
loop_
_entity.id
_entity.type
_entity.pdbx_description
1 polymer ?
#
loop_
_entity_poly.entity_id
_entity_poly.type
_entity_poly.pdbx_seq_one_letter_code
_entity_poly.pdbx_strand_id
1 'polypeptide(L)' 'MKYLIRWKGYSLSDNTWEWENDLKYLGELLKKYKNTNKLPQDNAGTHFKLTK' A
#
# COMPACT_ATOMS: atom_id res chain seq x y z
N MET A 1 4.21 1.18 5.15
CA MET A 1 3.37 -0.04 5.19
C MET A 1 3.46 -0.76 3.85
N LYS A 2 3.41 -2.10 3.88
CA LYS A 2 3.27 -2.94 2.68
C LYS A 2 1.86 -3.52 2.63
N TYR A 3 1.32 -3.67 1.43
CA TYR A 3 0.03 -4.31 1.20
C TYR A 3 0.18 -5.49 0.27
N LEU A 4 -0.55 -6.57 0.54
CA LEU A 4 -0.65 -7.69 -0.37
C LEU A 4 -1.72 -7.37 -1.43
N ILE A 5 -1.32 -7.26 -2.69
CA ILE A 5 -2.21 -6.92 -3.80
C ILE A 5 -2.70 -8.19 -4.48
N ARG A 6 -4.01 -8.26 -4.67
CA ARG A 6 -4.66 -9.29 -5.48
C ARG A 6 -4.89 -8.74 -6.88
N TRP A 7 -4.14 -9.26 -7.84
CA TRP A 7 -4.24 -8.87 -9.25
C TRP A 7 -5.45 -9.51 -9.93
N LYS A 8 -6.19 -8.73 -10.71
CA LYS A 8 -7.37 -9.24 -11.44
C LYS A 8 -6.91 -10.10 -12.62
N GLY A 9 -7.44 -11.33 -12.70
CA GLY A 9 -7.10 -12.28 -13.76
C GLY A 9 -5.86 -13.14 -13.48
N TYR A 10 -5.23 -12.96 -12.32
CA TYR A 10 -4.09 -13.76 -11.87
C TYR A 10 -4.49 -14.69 -10.73
N SER A 11 -3.65 -15.69 -10.47
CA SER A 11 -3.87 -16.65 -9.39
C SER A 11 -3.49 -16.05 -8.04
N LEU A 12 -3.98 -16.65 -6.96
CA LEU A 12 -3.62 -16.24 -5.59
C LEU A 12 -2.11 -16.32 -5.31
N SER A 13 -1.39 -17.18 -6.05
CA SER A 13 0.07 -17.29 -5.99
C SER A 13 0.79 -16.06 -6.53
N ASP A 14 0.15 -15.30 -7.41
CA ASP A 14 0.73 -14.13 -8.07
C ASP A 14 0.52 -12.85 -7.25
N ASN A 15 -0.06 -12.96 -6.05
CA ASN A 15 -0.23 -11.82 -5.17
C ASN A 15 1.14 -11.27 -4.76
N THR A 16 1.36 -9.98 -4.96
CA THR A 16 2.63 -9.31 -4.65
C THR A 16 2.50 -8.38 -3.46
N TRP A 17 3.60 -8.25 -2.71
CA TRP A 17 3.70 -7.29 -1.61
C TRP A 17 4.24 -5.96 -2.14
N GLU A 18 3.35 -4.98 -2.27
CA GLU A 18 3.67 -3.65 -2.78
C GLU A 18 3.79 -2.63 -1.63
N TRP A 19 4.67 -1.65 -1.79
CA TRP A 19 4.75 -0.55 -0.84
C TRP A 19 3.63 0.46 -1.07
N GLU A 20 3.15 1.06 0.01
CA GLU A 20 2.18 2.15 -0.06
C GLU A 20 2.59 3.28 -1.03
N ASN A 21 3.88 3.58 -1.10
CA ASN A 21 4.41 4.61 -1.97
C ASN A 21 4.30 4.27 -3.46
N ASP A 22 4.33 2.98 -3.82
CA ASP A 22 4.19 2.51 -5.21
C ASP A 22 2.70 2.45 -5.61
N LEU A 23 1.82 2.23 -4.64
CA LEU A 23 0.36 2.18 -4.82
C LEU A 23 -0.30 3.57 -4.85
N LYS A 24 0.46 4.66 -4.96
CA LYS A 24 -0.07 6.03 -5.02
C LYS A 24 -1.11 6.23 -6.13
N TYR A 25 -0.97 5.53 -7.25
CA TYR A 25 -1.94 5.56 -8.35
C TYR A 25 -3.31 4.97 -7.96
N LEU A 26 -3.36 4.08 -6.97
CA LEU A 26 -4.59 3.47 -6.42
C LEU A 26 -5.14 4.24 -5.20
N GLY A 27 -4.82 5.53 -5.09
CA GLY A 27 -5.05 6.34 -3.88
C GLY A 27 -6.47 6.29 -3.33
N GLU A 28 -7.50 6.33 -4.17
CA GLU A 28 -8.90 6.26 -3.71
C GLU A 28 -9.27 4.88 -3.14
N LEU A 29 -8.81 3.81 -3.79
CA LEU A 29 -9.04 2.43 -3.34
C LEU A 29 -8.34 2.20 -2.00
N LEU A 30 -7.10 2.67 -1.87
CA LEU A 30 -6.32 2.56 -0.65
C LEU A 30 -6.96 3.36 0.49
N LYS A 31 -7.41 4.59 0.23
CA LYS A 31 -8.12 5.42 1.21
C LYS A 31 -9.37 4.72 1.73
N LYS A 32 -10.19 4.16 0.83
CA LYS A 32 -11.38 3.39 1.20
C LYS A 32 -11.02 2.18 2.06
N TYR A 33 -10.01 1.40 1.65
CA TYR A 33 -9.55 0.23 2.39
C TYR A 33 -9.07 0.61 3.80
N LYS A 34 -8.24 1.65 3.94
CA LYS A 34 -7.75 2.13 5.23
C LYS A 34 -8.90 2.61 6.13
N ASN A 35 -9.87 3.33 5.58
CA ASN A 35 -11.04 3.80 6.33
C ASN A 35 -11.91 2.64 6.81
N THR A 36 -12.19 1.65 5.96
CA THR A 36 -12.99 0.47 6.32
C THR A 36 -12.31 -0.36 7.41
N ASN A 37 -11.00 -0.53 7.32
CA ASN A 37 -10.23 -1.30 8.30
C ASN A 37 -9.78 -0.48 9.51
N LYS A 38 -10.20 0.80 9.63
CA LYS A 38 -9.79 1.74 10.68
C LYS A 38 -8.27 1.78 10.88
N LEU A 39 -7.52 1.66 9.79
CA LEU A 39 -6.07 1.72 9.84
C LEU A 39 -5.63 3.18 10.06
N PRO A 40 -4.64 3.43 10.95
CA PRO A 40 -4.09 4.77 11.11
C PRO A 40 -3.52 5.26 9.77
N GLN A 41 -4.00 6.42 9.32
CA GLN A 41 -3.63 7.02 8.03
C GLN A 41 -2.19 7.52 8.02
N ASP A 42 -1.58 7.72 9.19
CA ASP A 42 -0.24 8.24 9.35
C ASP A 42 0.75 7.15 9.78
N ASN A 43 1.62 6.76 8.85
CA ASN A 43 3.02 6.68 9.22
C ASN A 43 3.64 7.99 8.74
N ALA A 44 3.53 9.04 9.56
CA ALA A 44 4.30 10.25 9.35
C ALA A 44 5.75 9.84 9.07
N GLY A 45 6.26 10.31 7.94
CA GLY A 45 7.33 9.67 7.21
C GLY A 45 8.55 9.34 8.06
N THR A 46 8.90 8.05 8.11
CA THR A 46 10.31 7.71 8.02
C THR A 46 10.71 7.88 6.56
N HIS A 47 10.78 9.15 6.15
CA HIS A 47 11.63 9.56 5.04
C HIS A 47 13.04 9.23 5.52
N PHE A 48 13.46 7.98 5.33
CA PHE A 48 14.85 7.60 5.43
C PHE A 48 15.57 8.46 4.41
N LYS A 49 16.10 9.59 4.89
CA LYS A 49 17.10 10.35 4.16
C LYS A 49 18.26 9.38 4.01
N LEU A 50 18.33 8.74 2.85
CA LEU A 50 19.57 8.15 2.38
C LEU A 50 20.48 9.34 2.04
N THR A 51 21.10 9.90 3.07
CA THR A 51 22.23 10.80 2.91
C THR A 51 23.41 9.93 2.48
N LYS A 52 23.76 10.07 1.20
CA LYS A 52 25.09 9.74 0.69
C LYS A 52 26.08 10.81 1.15
#